data_AF-K6ZJR1-F1
#
_entry.id   AF-K6ZJR1-F1
#
_cell.length_a   1.000
_cell.length_b   1.000
_cell.length_c   1.000
_cell.angle_alpha   90.00
_cell.angle_beta   90.00
_cell.angle_gamma   90.00
#
_symmetry.space_group_name_H-M   'P 1'
#
loop_
_entity.id
_entity.type
_entity.pdbx_description
1 polymer ?
#
loop_
_entity_poly.entity_id
_entity_poly.type
_entity_poly.pdbx_seq_one_letter_code
_entity_poly.pdbx_strand_id
1 'polypeptide(L)'
;MVKQKSGLNRGILDQGWGEFRRQLDYKVAWNGGMLLAVPPHHTSQTCPCCGHVSKDNRLTQAQFLCVDCGYANNADVVGAINVLERGYRLLACGESAQSGRSVKQEPTEGRAQKLRSPAGIPAL
;
A
#
# COMPACT_ATOMS: atom_id res chain seq x y z
N MET A 1 21.33 -10.98 -2.55
CA MET A 1 20.67 -10.01 -1.65
C MET A 1 20.55 -8.68 -2.39
N VAL A 2 19.33 -8.26 -2.74
CA VAL A 2 19.11 -7.05 -3.55
C VAL A 2 19.40 -5.83 -2.68
N LYS A 3 20.50 -5.12 -2.97
CA LYS A 3 21.01 -3.99 -2.16
C LYS A 3 20.27 -2.67 -2.44
N GLN A 4 19.52 -2.59 -3.55
CA GLN A 4 18.76 -1.38 -3.88
C GLN A 4 17.56 -1.20 -2.95
N LYS A 5 17.45 -0.01 -2.32
CA LYS A 5 16.33 0.46 -1.50
C LYS A 5 16.01 -0.40 -0.24
N SER A 6 16.99 -1.11 0.32
CA SER A 6 16.79 -1.99 1.49
C SER A 6 16.15 -1.29 2.70
N GLY A 7 16.52 -0.04 2.99
CA GLY A 7 15.94 0.74 4.08
C GLY A 7 14.45 1.06 3.87
N LEU A 8 14.07 1.50 2.67
CA LEU A 8 12.67 1.76 2.31
C LEU A 8 11.85 0.45 2.34
N ASN A 9 12.40 -0.65 1.82
CA ASN A 9 11.72 -1.94 1.82
C ASN A 9 11.44 -2.43 3.25
N ARG A 10 12.42 -2.29 4.15
CA ARG A 10 12.23 -2.62 5.57
C ARG A 10 11.11 -1.77 6.19
N GLY A 11 11.17 -0.45 6.01
CA GLY A 11 10.14 0.46 6.53
C GLY A 11 8.73 0.18 5.97
N ILE A 12 8.61 -0.29 4.72
CA ILE A 12 7.30 -0.69 4.17
C ILE A 12 6.79 -1.99 4.82
N LEU A 13 7.66 -2.97 5.03
CA LEU A 13 7.30 -4.26 5.62
C LEU A 13 6.94 -4.13 7.10
N ASP A 14 7.66 -3.30 7.84
CA ASP A 14 7.44 -3.08 9.27
C ASP A 14 6.06 -2.48 9.59
N GLN A 15 5.42 -1.80 8.63
CA GLN A 15 4.10 -1.19 8.81
C GLN A 15 2.92 -2.15 8.64
N GLY A 16 3.13 -3.36 8.09
CA GLY A 16 2.09 -4.38 8.02
C GLY A 16 0.86 -4.05 7.16
N TRP A 17 0.98 -3.21 6.12
CA TRP A 17 -0.15 -2.76 5.29
C TRP A 17 -1.02 -3.89 4.71
N GLY A 18 -0.39 -5.01 4.32
CA GLY A 18 -1.11 -6.17 3.81
C GLY A 18 -2.00 -6.84 4.87
N GLU A 19 -1.48 -7.01 6.08
CA GLU A 19 -2.23 -7.59 7.20
C GLU A 19 -3.35 -6.64 7.65
N PHE A 20 -3.07 -5.33 7.71
CA PHE A 20 -4.10 -4.33 7.99
C PHE A 20 -5.27 -4.42 7.01
N ARG A 21 -4.98 -4.51 5.70
CA ARG A 21 -6.02 -4.68 4.68
C ARG A 21 -6.76 -6.01 4.81
N ARG A 22 -6.07 -7.12 5.12
CA ARG A 22 -6.68 -8.43 5.33
C ARG A 22 -7.66 -8.42 6.51
N GLN A 23 -7.29 -7.79 7.62
CA GLN A 23 -8.14 -7.67 8.80
C GLN A 23 -9.37 -6.80 8.52
N LEU A 24 -9.22 -5.71 7.75
CA LEU A 24 -10.36 -4.92 7.30
C LEU A 24 -11.32 -5.73 6.44
N ASP A 25 -10.80 -6.47 5.46
CA ASP A 25 -11.61 -7.27 4.53
C ASP A 25 -12.46 -8.29 5.28
N TYR A 26 -11.80 -9.03 6.19
CA TYR A 26 -12.44 -9.96 7.09
C TYR A 26 -13.52 -9.31 7.98
N LYS A 27 -13.18 -8.25 8.72
CA LYS A 27 -14.11 -7.63 9.68
C LYS A 27 -15.28 -6.94 9.00
N VAL A 28 -15.07 -6.33 7.84
CA VAL A 28 -16.14 -5.71 7.05
C VAL A 28 -17.08 -6.79 6.51
N ALA A 29 -16.55 -7.89 5.97
CA ALA A 29 -17.35 -9.01 5.50
C ALA A 29 -18.16 -9.68 6.64
N TRP A 30 -17.56 -9.84 7.83
CA TRP A 30 -18.29 -10.35 9.01
C TRP A 30 -19.54 -9.50 9.27
N ASN A 31 -19.42 -8.18 9.23
CA ASN A 31 -20.53 -7.26 9.49
C ASN A 31 -21.47 -7.06 8.28
N GLY A 32 -21.36 -7.88 7.23
CA GLY A 32 -22.20 -7.76 6.02
C GLY A 32 -21.89 -6.54 5.15
N GLY A 33 -20.74 -5.90 5.35
CA GLY A 33 -20.30 -4.76 4.56
C GLY A 33 -19.45 -5.17 3.35
N MET A 34 -19.09 -4.17 2.55
CA MET A 34 -18.16 -4.31 1.43
C MET A 34 -16.94 -3.42 1.61
N LEU A 35 -15.77 -3.95 1.27
CA LEU A 35 -14.52 -3.21 1.34
C LEU A 35 -13.94 -2.96 -0.06
N LEU A 36 -14.07 -1.73 -0.53
CA LEU A 36 -13.53 -1.29 -1.82
C LEU A 36 -12.08 -0.80 -1.67
N ALA A 37 -11.21 -1.14 -2.63
CA ALA A 37 -9.88 -0.54 -2.74
C ALA A 37 -9.88 0.47 -3.89
N VAL A 38 -9.29 1.64 -3.67
CA VAL A 38 -9.15 2.68 -4.70
C VAL A 38 -7.66 2.87 -5.05
N PRO A 39 -7.33 3.30 -6.29
CA PRO A 39 -5.96 3.67 -6.62
C PRO A 39 -5.44 4.76 -5.67
N PRO A 40 -4.25 4.61 -5.06
CA PRO A 40 -3.77 5.55 -4.03
C PRO A 40 -3.04 6.79 -4.60
N HIS A 41 -2.74 6.81 -5.90
CA HIS A 41 -1.88 7.83 -6.51
C HIS A 41 -2.46 9.23 -6.36
N HIS A 42 -1.67 10.19 -5.89
CA HIS A 42 -2.02 11.61 -5.79
C HIS A 42 -3.22 11.97 -4.89
N THR A 43 -3.72 11.05 -4.04
CA THR A 43 -4.86 11.34 -3.14
C THR A 43 -4.57 12.46 -2.15
N SER A 44 -3.31 12.68 -1.78
CA SER A 44 -2.91 13.79 -0.90
C SER A 44 -2.37 15.03 -1.62
N GLN A 45 -2.36 15.01 -2.96
CA GLN A 45 -1.84 16.09 -3.81
C GLN A 45 -2.92 16.71 -4.70
N THR A 46 -4.06 16.04 -4.85
CA THR A 46 -5.19 16.52 -5.66
C THR A 46 -6.04 17.47 -4.82
N CYS A 47 -6.27 18.68 -5.31
CA CYS A 47 -7.18 19.62 -4.67
C CYS A 47 -8.64 19.14 -4.83
N PRO A 48 -9.40 18.95 -3.74
CA PRO A 48 -10.80 18.51 -3.83
C PRO A 48 -11.72 19.62 -4.35
N CYS A 49 -11.29 20.88 -4.31
CA CYS A 49 -12.07 22.03 -4.77
C CYS A 49 -11.98 22.22 -6.30
N CYS A 50 -10.76 22.26 -6.86
CA CYS A 50 -10.54 22.58 -8.28
C CYS A 50 -9.95 21.41 -9.11
N GLY A 51 -9.57 20.30 -8.49
CA GLY A 51 -8.96 19.16 -9.17
C GLY A 51 -7.47 19.32 -9.51
N HIS A 52 -6.86 20.48 -9.27
CA HIS A 52 -5.43 20.70 -9.53
C HIS A 52 -4.54 19.72 -8.74
N VAL A 53 -3.59 19.07 -9.42
CA VAL A 53 -2.65 18.11 -8.84
C VAL A 53 -1.25 18.68 -8.85
N SER A 54 -0.67 18.91 -7.67
CA SER A 54 0.72 19.33 -7.53
C SER A 54 1.35 18.76 -6.27
N LYS A 55 2.66 18.50 -6.31
CA LYS A 55 3.44 18.16 -5.11
C LYS A 55 3.47 19.33 -4.12
N ASP A 56 3.45 20.54 -4.63
CA ASP A 56 3.51 21.76 -3.83
C ASP A 56 2.22 22.03 -3.05
N ASN A 57 1.14 21.30 -3.38
CA ASN A 57 -0.10 21.35 -2.61
C ASN A 57 0.06 20.79 -1.17
N ARG A 58 1.09 19.97 -0.91
CA ARG A 58 1.39 19.38 0.40
C ARG A 58 2.89 19.37 0.66
N LEU A 59 3.38 20.41 1.32
CA LEU A 59 4.79 20.53 1.71
C LEU A 59 5.10 19.88 3.07
N THR A 60 4.10 19.70 3.92
CA THR A 60 4.25 19.12 5.26
C THR A 60 3.32 17.93 5.46
N GLN A 61 3.53 17.17 6.54
CA GLN A 61 2.65 16.03 6.84
C GLN A 61 1.21 16.49 7.12
N ALA A 62 1.00 17.60 7.83
CA ALA A 62 -0.33 17.98 8.31
C ALA A 62 -1.06 18.99 7.41
N GLN A 63 -0.37 19.85 6.68
CA GLN A 63 -1.00 20.97 5.97
C GLN A 63 -1.13 20.70 4.48
N PHE A 64 -2.29 21.05 3.93
CA PHE A 64 -2.56 21.13 2.50
C PHE A 64 -2.96 22.56 2.13
N LEU A 65 -2.37 23.11 1.07
CA LEU A 65 -2.73 24.40 0.49
C LEU A 65 -2.63 24.29 -1.03
N CYS A 66 -3.75 24.41 -1.73
CA CYS A 66 -3.74 24.37 -3.19
C CYS A 66 -3.05 25.60 -3.77
N VAL A 67 -2.03 25.39 -4.61
CA VAL A 67 -1.29 26.47 -5.27
C VAL A 67 -2.07 27.17 -6.40
N ASP A 68 -3.18 26.58 -6.82
CA ASP A 68 -4.02 27.07 -7.93
C ASP A 68 -5.23 27.88 -7.41
N CYS A 69 -6.02 27.31 -6.48
CA CYS A 69 -7.25 27.93 -6.00
C CYS A 69 -7.23 28.40 -4.53
N GLY A 70 -6.13 28.17 -3.81
CA GLY A 70 -5.97 28.61 -2.42
C GLY A 70 -6.74 27.78 -1.37
N TYR A 71 -7.43 26.70 -1.77
CA TYR A 71 -8.09 25.80 -0.81
C TYR A 71 -7.09 25.24 0.20
N ALA A 72 -7.41 25.37 1.50
CA ALA A 72 -6.55 24.92 2.59
C ALA A 72 -7.31 24.00 3.56
N ASN A 73 -6.67 22.92 4.00
CA ASN A 73 -7.20 22.00 5.01
C ASN A 73 -6.07 21.13 5.58
N ASN A 74 -6.40 20.24 6.53
CA ASN A 74 -5.50 19.16 6.94
C ASN A 74 -5.30 18.16 5.78
N ALA A 75 -4.06 17.74 5.54
CA ALA A 75 -3.72 16.86 4.43
C ALA A 75 -4.34 15.46 4.52
N ASP A 76 -4.56 14.93 5.73
CA ASP A 76 -5.19 13.62 5.93
C ASP A 76 -6.70 13.71 5.65
N VAL A 77 -7.35 14.84 5.97
CA VAL A 77 -8.74 15.14 5.58
C VAL A 77 -8.87 15.22 4.06
N VAL A 78 -7.95 15.92 3.38
CA VAL A 78 -7.91 15.97 1.91
C VAL A 78 -7.72 14.58 1.31
N GLY A 79 -6.81 13.78 1.88
CA GLY A 79 -6.61 12.39 1.50
C GLY A 79 -7.90 11.56 1.60
N ALA A 80 -8.63 11.69 2.71
CA ALA A 80 -9.89 10.99 2.94
C ALA A 80 -10.99 11.40 1.94
N ILE A 81 -11.15 12.71 1.67
CA ILE A 81 -12.11 13.23 0.68
C ILE A 81 -11.83 12.62 -0.70
N ASN A 82 -10.58 12.65 -1.13
CA ASN A 82 -10.19 12.12 -2.44
C ASN A 82 -10.35 10.59 -2.53
N VAL A 83 -10.13 9.85 -1.44
CA VAL A 83 -10.39 8.39 -1.37
C VAL A 83 -11.87 8.09 -1.48
N LEU A 84 -12.72 8.82 -0.75
CA LEU A 84 -14.18 8.66 -0.80
C LEU A 84 -14.72 8.90 -2.21
N GLU A 85 -14.34 10.03 -2.82
CA GLU A 85 -14.75 10.40 -4.16
C GLU A 85 -14.38 9.34 -5.21
N ARG A 86 -13.16 8.79 -5.13
CA ARG A 86 -12.75 7.68 -6.01
C ARG A 86 -13.57 6.42 -5.77
N GLY A 87 -13.92 6.14 -4.52
CA GLY A 87 -14.78 5.01 -4.17
C GLY A 87 -16.15 5.15 -4.83
N TYR A 88 -16.78 6.32 -4.74
CA TYR A 88 -18.06 6.58 -5.40
C TYR A 88 -17.98 6.45 -6.92
N ARG A 89 -16.91 6.92 -7.56
CA ARG A 89 -16.73 6.78 -9.01
C ARG A 89 -16.65 5.31 -9.45
N LEU A 90 -15.90 4.48 -8.73
CA LEU A 90 -15.81 3.05 -9.02
C LEU A 90 -17.18 2.35 -8.88
N LEU A 91 -17.94 2.71 -7.85
CA LEU A 91 -19.28 2.16 -7.63
C LEU A 91 -20.28 2.60 -8.71
N ALA A 92 -20.21 3.85 -9.15
CA ALA A 92 -21.12 4.41 -10.13
C ALA A 92 -20.83 3.88 -11.56
N CYS A 93 -19.56 3.72 -11.92
CA CYS A 93 -19.16 3.34 -13.28
C CYS A 93 -19.02 1.83 -13.50
N GLY A 94 -19.19 1.00 -12.47
CA GLY A 94 -19.08 -0.46 -12.58
C GLY A 94 -17.67 -0.96 -12.96
N GLU A 95 -16.65 -0.11 -12.82
CA GLU A 95 -15.27 -0.49 -13.09
C GLU A 95 -14.81 -1.45 -11.99
N SER A 96 -14.51 -2.69 -12.36
CA SER A 96 -13.96 -3.70 -11.47
C SER A 96 -12.72 -3.15 -10.77
N ALA A 97 -12.85 -2.82 -9.47
CA ALA A 97 -11.73 -2.45 -8.63
C ALA A 97 -10.67 -3.53 -8.80
N GLN A 98 -9.50 -3.16 -9.31
CA GLN A 98 -8.41 -4.11 -9.49
C GLN A 98 -8.11 -4.72 -8.12
N SER A 99 -8.51 -5.98 -7.96
CA SER A 99 -8.08 -6.86 -6.88
C SER A 99 -6.56 -6.77 -6.83
N GLY A 100 -6.07 -6.03 -5.84
CA GLY A 100 -4.65 -5.78 -5.63
C GLY A 100 -3.95 -7.05 -5.17
N ARG A 101 -3.86 -8.06 -6.03
CA ARG A 101 -2.81 -9.08 -5.93
C ARG A 101 -1.58 -8.51 -6.61
N SER A 102 -0.77 -7.78 -5.84
CA SER A 102 0.63 -7.60 -6.21
C SER A 102 1.27 -8.99 -6.19
N VAL A 103 1.38 -9.63 -7.35
CA VAL A 103 2.19 -10.86 -7.54
C VAL A 103 3.65 -10.47 -7.32
N LYS A 104 4.07 -10.41 -6.06
CA LYS A 104 5.50 -10.50 -5.71
C LYS A 104 5.76 -11.96 -5.41
N GLN A 105 6.59 -12.55 -6.26
CA GLN A 105 7.01 -13.94 -6.26
C GLN A 105 7.43 -14.41 -4.87
N GLU A 106 6.99 -15.59 -4.47
CA GLU A 106 7.50 -16.25 -3.27
C GLU A 106 8.99 -16.58 -3.48
N PRO A 107 9.86 -16.36 -2.47
CA PRO A 107 11.21 -16.90 -2.51
C PRO A 107 11.10 -18.42 -2.45
N THR A 108 11.58 -19.12 -3.48
CA THR A 108 11.73 -20.57 -3.45
C THR A 108 12.53 -20.96 -2.21
N GLU A 109 11.97 -21.80 -1.33
CA GLU A 109 12.68 -22.37 -0.20
C GLU A 109 13.86 -23.20 -0.70
N GLY A 110 15.05 -22.60 -0.69
CA GLY A 110 16.31 -23.32 -0.83
C GLY A 110 16.53 -24.15 0.43
N ARG A 111 15.95 -25.36 0.47
CA ARG A 111 16.26 -26.35 1.49
C ARG A 111 17.72 -26.81 1.30
N ALA A 112 18.65 -26.10 1.92
CA ALA A 112 20.03 -26.55 2.06
C ALA A 112 20.06 -27.71 3.06
N GLN A 113 19.89 -28.93 2.56
CA GLN A 113 20.22 -30.13 3.31
C GLN A 113 21.74 -30.15 3.48
N LYS A 114 22.23 -29.90 4.71
CA LYS A 114 23.62 -30.16 5.07
C LYS A 114 23.89 -31.66 4.87
N LEU A 115 24.60 -32.00 3.79
CA LEU A 115 25.23 -33.29 3.66
C LEU A 115 26.30 -33.37 4.77
N ARG A 116 26.09 -34.25 5.75
CA ARG A 116 27.12 -34.55 6.76
C ARG A 116 28.18 -35.40 6.07
N SER A 117 29.44 -34.96 6.09
CA SER A 117 30.56 -35.79 5.64
C SER A 117 30.68 -37.05 6.51
N PRO A 118 30.93 -38.23 5.93
CA PRO A 118 31.19 -39.43 6.71
C PRO A 118 32.56 -39.31 7.40
N ALA A 119 32.58 -39.55 8.71
CA ALA A 119 33.81 -39.79 9.46
C ALA A 119 34.48 -41.07 8.92
N GLY A 120 35.77 -40.97 8.63
CA GLY A 120 36.58 -42.11 8.19
C GLY A 120 36.60 -43.23 9.22
N ILE A 121 36.39 -44.45 8.75
CA ILE A 121 36.57 -45.68 9.53
C ILE A 121 38.08 -46.00 9.49
N PRO A 122 38.76 -46.24 10.63
CA PRO A 122 40.13 -46.75 10.61
C PRO A 122 40.13 -48.21 10.14
N ALA A 123 41.02 -48.53 9.19
CA ALA A 123 41.36 -49.91 8.85
C ALA A 123 42.43 -50.41 9.82
N LEU A 124 42.17 -51.59 10.40
CA LEU A 124 43.01 -52.49 11.22
C LEU A 124 44.24 -51.90 11.94
#